data_AF-A0A840YWQ0-F1
#
_entry.id   AF-A0A840YWQ0-F1
#
_cell.length_a   1.000
_cell.length_b   1.000
_cell.length_c   1.000
_cell.angle_alpha   90.00
_cell.angle_beta   90.00
_cell.angle_gamma   90.00
#
_symmetry.space_group_name_H-M   'P 1'
#
loop_
_entity.id
_entity.type
_entity.pdbx_description
1 polymer ?
#
loop_
_entity_poly.entity_id
_entity_poly.type
_entity_poly.pdbx_seq_one_letter_code
_entity_poly.pdbx_strand_id
1 'polypeptide(L)'
;MKAGWIVSAAAAAFAPLVFAVPAQAQMDNGVLIIYGNDKCPTDANGNEIVVCSRRPEEDRYRIPKELRDSDIPPQKQAWSRKVERISDTGATGIGSCSTVGPGGQTGCLSRMIQQGSAESKQRMDKDDAIPPE
;
A
#
# COMPACT_ATOMS: atom_id res chain seq x y z
N MET A 1 13.37 58.80 38.06
CA MET A 1 12.26 59.19 37.18
C MET A 1 11.50 57.91 36.84
N LYS A 2 10.23 57.83 37.24
CA LYS A 2 9.36 56.64 37.14
C LYS A 2 8.48 56.74 35.89
N ALA A 3 8.35 55.66 35.13
CA ALA A 3 7.23 55.27 34.26
C ALA A 3 7.48 53.79 33.90
N GLY A 4 6.67 52.78 34.28
CA GLY A 4 5.25 52.59 33.96
C GLY A 4 5.14 52.16 32.49
N TRP A 5 4.59 51.01 32.08
CA TRP A 5 3.29 50.43 32.41
C TRP A 5 3.22 48.93 32.01
N ILE A 6 2.44 48.16 32.78
CA ILE A 6 1.94 46.82 32.44
C ILE A 6 0.64 46.98 31.64
N VAL A 7 0.44 46.21 30.58
CA VAL A 7 -0.90 45.82 30.11
C VAL A 7 -0.91 44.32 29.79
N SER A 8 -1.83 43.62 30.42
CA SER A 8 -2.06 42.17 30.40
C SER A 8 -3.00 41.73 29.26
N ALA A 9 -2.85 40.45 28.88
CA ALA A 9 -3.86 39.43 28.57
C ALA A 9 -4.94 39.67 27.48
N ALA A 10 -5.03 38.75 26.52
CA ALA A 10 -6.29 38.07 26.14
C ALA A 10 -6.01 36.85 25.24
N ALA A 11 -6.39 35.67 25.72
CA ALA A 11 -6.48 34.44 24.94
C ALA A 11 -7.72 34.50 24.03
N ALA A 12 -7.54 34.17 22.75
CA ALA A 12 -8.64 33.83 21.84
C ALA A 12 -8.33 32.46 21.23
N ALA A 13 -8.91 31.42 21.83
CA ALA A 13 -8.92 30.08 21.28
C ALA A 13 -9.87 30.05 20.07
N PHE A 14 -9.31 29.96 18.86
CA PHE A 14 -10.06 29.57 17.66
C PHE A 14 -10.12 28.04 17.60
N ALA A 15 -11.27 27.46 17.94
CA ALA A 15 -11.57 26.06 17.66
C ALA A 15 -12.23 25.94 16.28
N PRO A 16 -11.67 25.19 15.32
CA PRO A 16 -12.34 24.94 14.06
C PRO A 16 -13.40 23.82 14.24
N LEU A 17 -14.65 24.13 13.90
CA LEU A 17 -15.70 23.14 13.68
C LEU A 17 -15.39 22.38 12.38
N VAL A 18 -14.94 21.12 12.50
CA VAL A 18 -14.77 20.22 11.36
C VAL A 18 -16.10 19.50 11.12
N PHE A 19 -16.90 19.97 10.17
CA PHE A 19 -18.02 19.20 9.63
C PHE A 19 -17.47 18.11 8.71
N ALA A 20 -17.86 16.85 8.96
CA ALA A 20 -17.54 15.72 8.10
C ALA A 20 -18.45 15.72 6.86
N VAL A 21 -17.85 15.84 5.66
CA VAL A 21 -18.53 15.63 4.37
C VAL A 21 -17.99 14.33 3.75
N PRO A 22 -18.70 13.20 3.78
CA PRO A 22 -18.28 11.99 3.08
C PRO A 22 -18.94 11.97 1.70
N ALA A 23 -18.29 12.55 0.69
CA ALA A 23 -18.72 12.37 -0.71
C ALA A 23 -17.58 12.50 -1.75
N GLN A 24 -16.42 13.04 -1.39
CA GLN A 24 -15.35 13.31 -2.36
C GLN A 24 -14.25 12.23 -2.42
N ALA A 25 -14.45 11.05 -1.81
CA ALA A 25 -13.41 10.04 -1.67
C ALA A 25 -13.38 8.95 -2.77
N GLN A 26 -14.19 9.06 -3.84
CA GLN A 26 -14.28 8.05 -4.90
C GLN A 26 -14.16 8.66 -6.31
N MET A 27 -13.16 9.50 -6.55
CA MET A 27 -12.81 9.93 -7.90
C MET A 27 -11.46 9.32 -8.26
N ASP A 28 -11.49 8.27 -9.08
CA ASP A 28 -10.30 7.79 -9.78
C ASP A 28 -10.32 8.43 -11.17
N ASN A 29 -9.40 9.36 -11.43
CA ASN A 29 -9.24 10.03 -12.74
C ASN A 29 -10.52 10.65 -13.33
N GLY A 30 -11.42 11.19 -12.49
CA GLY A 30 -12.68 11.79 -12.95
C GLY A 30 -13.74 10.78 -13.42
N VAL A 31 -13.50 9.47 -13.21
CA VAL A 31 -14.46 8.40 -13.53
C VAL A 31 -15.13 7.93 -12.25
N LEU A 32 -16.47 7.92 -12.24
CA LEU A 32 -17.26 7.39 -11.13
C LEU A 32 -17.46 5.89 -11.30
N ILE A 33 -17.06 5.09 -10.31
CA ILE A 33 -17.28 3.63 -10.35
C ILE A 33 -18.67 3.30 -9.80
N ILE A 34 -19.54 2.75 -10.65
CA ILE A 34 -20.89 2.29 -10.28
C ILE A 34 -20.94 0.76 -10.22
N TYR A 35 -21.76 0.22 -9.32
CA TYR A 35 -21.93 -1.21 -9.14
C TYR A 35 -23.31 -1.66 -9.65
N GLY A 36 -23.36 -2.85 -10.28
CA GLY A 36 -24.62 -3.49 -10.64
C GLY A 36 -25.50 -2.60 -11.54
N ASN A 37 -26.73 -2.31 -11.09
CA ASN A 37 -27.71 -1.50 -11.82
C ASN A 37 -27.86 -0.05 -11.31
N ASP A 38 -26.89 0.43 -10.52
CA ASP A 38 -26.92 1.80 -10.02
C ASP A 38 -26.94 2.81 -11.18
N LYS A 39 -27.70 3.90 -10.98
CA LYS A 39 -27.80 5.00 -11.93
C LYS A 39 -26.56 5.88 -11.80
N CYS A 40 -25.96 6.24 -12.92
CA CYS A 40 -24.99 7.34 -12.96
C CYS A 40 -25.71 8.64 -12.57
N PRO A 41 -25.34 9.28 -11.45
CA PRO A 41 -25.88 10.60 -11.15
C PRO A 41 -25.36 11.57 -12.21
N THR A 42 -26.29 12.26 -12.88
CA THR A 42 -26.01 13.38 -13.76
C THR A 42 -26.81 14.56 -13.24
N ASP A 43 -26.28 15.77 -13.41
CA ASP A 43 -27.04 16.97 -13.11
C ASP A 43 -28.29 17.05 -13.99
N ALA A 44 -29.45 17.24 -13.37
CA ALA A 44 -30.74 17.38 -14.07
C ALA A 44 -30.75 18.55 -15.08
N ASN A 45 -29.81 19.50 -14.94
CA ASN A 45 -29.66 20.67 -15.79
C ASN A 45 -28.71 20.46 -16.97
N GLY A 46 -28.07 19.29 -17.11
CA GLY A 46 -27.26 18.92 -18.27
C GLY A 46 -25.92 19.66 -18.40
N ASN A 47 -25.45 20.33 -17.35
CA ASN A 47 -24.21 21.12 -17.37
C ASN A 47 -22.94 20.32 -17.04
N GLU A 48 -23.08 19.06 -16.62
CA GLU A 48 -21.96 18.20 -16.21
C GLU A 48 -22.06 16.79 -16.84
N ILE A 49 -20.99 16.37 -17.52
CA ILE A 49 -20.85 15.03 -18.10
C ILE A 49 -20.08 14.17 -17.10
N VAL A 50 -20.78 13.24 -16.45
CA VAL A 50 -20.17 12.26 -15.54
C VAL A 50 -19.87 10.98 -16.32
N VAL A 51 -18.59 10.63 -16.44
CA VAL A 51 -18.16 9.36 -17.04
C VAL A 51 -18.19 8.30 -15.95
N CYS A 52 -19.01 7.26 -16.11
CA CYS A 52 -19.02 6.14 -15.17
C CYS A 52 -18.41 4.88 -15.78
N SER A 53 -17.64 4.16 -14.97
CA SER A 53 -17.24 2.78 -15.27
C SER A 53 -18.10 1.81 -14.45
N ARG A 54 -18.59 0.74 -15.08
CA ARG A 54 -19.54 -0.20 -14.48
C ARG A 54 -18.85 -1.48 -14.04
N ARG A 55 -18.96 -1.81 -12.75
CA ARG A 55 -18.41 -3.03 -12.14
C ARG A 55 -19.53 -3.99 -11.72
N PRO A 56 -19.30 -5.30 -11.70
CA PRO A 56 -20.31 -6.27 -11.26
C PRO A 56 -20.62 -6.09 -9.77
N GLU A 57 -21.87 -6.38 -9.38
CA GLU A 57 -22.35 -6.22 -8.00
C GLU A 57 -21.54 -7.04 -6.98
N GLU A 58 -21.05 -8.23 -7.40
CA GLU A 58 -20.21 -9.10 -6.57
C GLU A 58 -18.89 -8.41 -6.16
N ASP A 59 -18.37 -7.49 -6.97
CA ASP A 59 -17.14 -6.75 -6.71
C ASP A 59 -17.35 -5.57 -5.73
N ARG A 60 -18.57 -5.33 -5.23
CA ARG A 60 -18.85 -4.26 -4.25
C ARG A 60 -18.19 -4.52 -2.89
N TYR A 61 -18.12 -5.79 -2.48
CA TYR A 61 -17.49 -6.21 -1.22
C TYR A 61 -16.31 -7.17 -1.42
N ARG A 62 -16.07 -7.59 -2.66
CA ARG A 62 -14.98 -8.49 -3.02
C ARG A 62 -13.79 -7.70 -3.55
N ILE A 63 -12.57 -8.18 -3.30
CA ILE A 63 -11.34 -7.58 -3.81
C ILE A 63 -11.46 -7.39 -5.35
N PRO A 64 -11.26 -6.17 -5.90
CA PRO A 64 -11.36 -5.92 -7.34
C PRO A 64 -10.46 -6.82 -8.20
N LYS A 65 -10.87 -7.14 -9.44
CA LYS A 65 -10.13 -8.06 -10.35
C LYS A 65 -8.64 -7.70 -10.48
N GLU A 66 -8.34 -6.44 -10.75
CA GLU A 66 -6.96 -5.93 -10.84
C GLU A 66 -6.13 -6.13 -9.55
N LEU A 67 -6.75 -6.28 -8.37
CA LEU A 67 -6.04 -6.59 -7.12
C LEU A 67 -6.02 -8.09 -6.78
N ARG A 68 -6.77 -8.94 -7.50
CA ARG A 68 -6.82 -10.40 -7.25
C ARG A 68 -5.51 -11.08 -7.64
N ASP A 69 -4.89 -10.59 -8.71
CA ASP A 69 -3.60 -11.05 -9.20
C ASP A 69 -2.43 -10.32 -8.51
N SER A 70 -2.69 -9.74 -7.33
CA SER A 70 -1.65 -9.17 -6.48
C SER A 70 -0.50 -10.18 -6.35
N ASP A 71 0.58 -9.71 -6.96
CA ASP A 71 1.91 -10.24 -7.09
C ASP A 71 2.27 -11.08 -5.87
N ILE A 72 2.63 -12.35 -6.13
CA ILE A 72 2.73 -13.46 -5.15
C ILE A 72 3.24 -12.91 -3.81
N PRO A 73 2.36 -12.61 -2.82
CA PRO A 73 2.85 -12.15 -1.54
C PRO A 73 3.72 -13.27 -0.96
N PRO A 74 4.67 -12.98 -0.06
CA PRO A 74 5.45 -14.02 0.62
C PRO A 74 4.58 -15.09 1.31
N GLN A 75 3.28 -14.80 1.50
CA GLN A 75 2.24 -15.71 1.98
C GLN A 75 1.82 -16.79 0.95
N LYS A 76 1.99 -16.56 -0.36
CA LYS A 76 1.69 -17.52 -1.46
C LYS A 76 2.89 -18.41 -1.82
N GLN A 77 3.99 -18.39 -1.07
CA GLN A 77 5.08 -19.35 -1.28
C GLN A 77 4.62 -20.77 -0.93
N ALA A 78 5.03 -21.75 -1.75
CA ALA A 78 4.76 -23.16 -1.49
C ALA A 78 5.23 -23.56 -0.09
N TRP A 79 4.42 -24.34 0.63
CA TRP A 79 4.72 -24.78 1.99
C TRP A 79 6.11 -25.42 2.11
N SER A 80 6.54 -26.20 1.13
CA SER A 80 7.87 -26.81 1.06
C SER A 80 9.01 -25.78 1.18
N ARG A 81 8.91 -24.63 0.52
CA ARG A 81 9.91 -23.54 0.62
C ARG A 81 9.89 -22.86 1.99
N LYS A 82 8.74 -22.85 2.67
CA LYS A 82 8.63 -22.33 4.03
C LYS A 82 9.30 -23.29 5.03
N VAL A 83 9.04 -24.59 4.90
CA VAL A 83 9.67 -25.62 5.75
C VAL A 83 11.18 -25.58 5.64
N GLU A 84 11.73 -25.46 4.42
CA GLU A 84 13.17 -25.32 4.19
C GLU A 84 13.79 -24.14 4.96
N ARG A 85 13.14 -22.98 4.95
CA ARG A 85 13.62 -21.82 5.70
C ARG A 85 13.51 -22.00 7.21
N ILE A 86 12.52 -22.74 7.68
CA ILE A 86 12.35 -23.03 9.09
C ILE A 86 13.43 -24.01 9.56
N SER A 87 13.78 -25.03 8.77
CA SER A 87 14.84 -25.98 9.12
C SER A 87 16.22 -25.34 9.22
N ASP A 88 16.48 -24.30 8.43
CA ASP A 88 17.75 -23.55 8.49
C ASP A 88 17.86 -22.62 9.71
N THR A 89 16.78 -22.44 10.47
CA THR A 89 16.77 -21.55 11.64
C THR A 89 17.60 -22.17 12.76
N GLY A 90 18.77 -21.57 13.03
CA GLY A 90 19.73 -22.06 14.02
C GLY A 90 20.87 -22.90 13.44
N ALA A 91 20.97 -23.03 12.10
CA ALA A 91 22.14 -23.62 11.47
C ALA A 91 23.40 -22.79 11.80
N THR A 92 24.52 -23.49 12.09
CA THR A 92 25.82 -22.88 12.41
C THR A 92 26.92 -23.54 11.59
N GLY A 93 28.00 -22.82 11.33
CA GLY A 93 29.13 -23.28 10.52
C GLY A 93 29.23 -22.61 9.14
N ILE A 94 30.16 -23.09 8.33
CA ILE A 94 30.49 -22.49 7.02
C ILE A 94 29.28 -22.58 6.08
N GLY A 95 28.88 -21.44 5.52
CA GLY A 95 27.74 -21.35 4.60
C GLY A 95 26.39 -21.07 5.28
N SER A 96 26.30 -21.20 6.61
CA SER A 96 25.14 -20.70 7.37
C SER A 96 25.27 -19.19 7.58
N CYS A 97 24.16 -18.44 7.54
CA CYS A 97 24.17 -17.02 7.92
C CYS A 97 23.90 -16.91 9.43
N SER A 98 24.91 -17.25 10.22
CA SER A 98 24.87 -17.20 11.68
C SER A 98 25.95 -16.28 12.23
N THR A 99 25.67 -15.64 13.37
CA THR A 99 26.63 -14.81 14.12
C THR A 99 27.61 -15.64 14.93
N VAL A 100 27.36 -16.95 15.07
CA VAL A 100 28.19 -17.88 15.83
C VAL A 100 28.80 -18.96 14.91
N GLY A 101 30.10 -19.18 15.07
CA GLY A 101 30.86 -20.19 14.33
C GLY A 101 31.69 -19.64 13.16
N PRO A 102 32.73 -20.38 12.72
CA PRO A 102 33.60 -19.96 11.63
C PRO A 102 32.84 -19.96 10.30
N GLY A 103 33.06 -18.93 9.48
CA GLY A 103 32.48 -18.85 8.14
C GLY A 103 31.01 -18.41 8.08
N GLY A 104 30.44 -17.88 9.16
CA GLY A 104 29.09 -17.29 9.13
C GLY A 104 28.98 -16.06 8.21
N GLN A 105 30.07 -15.28 8.14
CA GLN A 105 30.16 -14.10 7.26
C GLN A 105 29.98 -14.44 5.77
N THR A 106 30.49 -15.59 5.32
CA THR A 106 30.41 -15.99 3.92
C THR A 106 29.01 -16.46 3.57
N GLY A 107 28.34 -17.19 4.47
CA GLY A 107 26.93 -17.57 4.32
C GLY A 107 26.00 -16.36 4.25
N CYS A 108 26.21 -15.34 5.10
CA CYS A 108 25.44 -14.11 5.03
C CYS A 108 25.67 -13.31 3.74
N LEU A 109 26.91 -13.25 3.25
CA LEU A 109 27.20 -12.61 1.97
C LEU A 109 26.45 -13.28 0.81
N SER A 110 26.51 -14.62 0.72
CA SER A 110 25.78 -15.37 -0.31
C SER A 110 24.26 -15.14 -0.22
N ARG A 111 23.71 -15.09 0.99
CA ARG A 111 22.29 -14.80 1.21
C ARG A 111 21.89 -13.40 0.75
N MET A 112 22.70 -12.39 1.06
CA MET A 112 22.44 -11.02 0.61
C MET A 112 22.46 -10.89 -0.91
N ILE A 113 23.40 -11.57 -1.58
CA ILE A 113 23.46 -11.58 -3.05
C ILE A 113 22.19 -12.21 -3.64
N GLN A 114 21.78 -13.38 -3.13
CA GLN A 114 20.56 -14.06 -3.59
C GLN A 114 19.31 -13.22 -3.35
N GLN A 115 19.22 -12.55 -2.19
CA GLN A 115 18.11 -11.64 -1.87
C GLN A 115 18.08 -10.45 -2.84
N GLY A 116 19.21 -9.79 -3.10
CA GLY A 116 19.28 -8.69 -4.05
C GLY A 116 18.92 -9.11 -5.48
N SER A 117 19.34 -10.29 -5.92
CA SER A 117 18.94 -10.84 -7.24
C SER A 117 17.43 -11.15 -7.29
N ALA A 118 16.88 -11.72 -6.23
CA ALA A 118 15.45 -12.02 -6.14
C ALA A 118 14.60 -10.73 -6.12
N GLU A 119 15.02 -9.72 -5.37
CA GLU A 119 14.37 -8.40 -5.35
C GLU A 119 14.45 -7.71 -6.71
N SER A 120 15.61 -7.77 -7.38
CA SER A 120 15.77 -7.22 -8.73
C SER A 120 14.82 -7.89 -9.71
N LYS A 121 14.72 -9.22 -9.68
CA LYS A 121 13.76 -9.97 -10.50
C LYS A 121 12.31 -9.57 -10.20
N GLN A 122 11.94 -9.50 -8.92
CA GLN A 122 10.59 -9.07 -8.52
C GLN A 122 10.27 -7.65 -8.99
N ARG A 123 11.24 -6.75 -9.00
CA ARG A 123 11.05 -5.40 -9.54
C ARG A 123 10.80 -5.42 -11.04
N MET A 124 11.58 -6.20 -11.80
CA MET A 124 11.35 -6.38 -13.24
C MET A 124 9.97 -6.99 -13.52
N ASP A 125 9.62 -8.06 -12.80
CA ASP A 125 8.31 -8.72 -12.93
C ASP A 125 7.15 -7.74 -12.61
N LYS A 126 7.32 -6.82 -11.65
CA LYS A 126 6.35 -5.77 -11.31
C LYS A 126 6.23 -4.69 -12.38
N ASP A 127 7.36 -4.26 -12.92
CA ASP A 127 7.40 -3.24 -13.97
C ASP A 127 6.73 -3.78 -15.25
N ASP A 128 6.91 -5.07 -15.56
CA ASP A 128 6.24 -5.76 -16.66
C ASP A 128 4.74 -6.04 -16.41
N ALA A 129 4.32 -6.10 -15.13
CA ALA A 129 2.93 -6.34 -14.73
C ALA A 129 2.06 -5.07 -14.70
N ILE A 130 2.65 -3.89 -14.85
CA ILE A 130 1.91 -2.63 -15.00
C ILE A 130 1.40 -2.57 -16.45
N PRO A 131 0.08 -2.64 -16.69
CA PRO A 131 -0.45 -2.52 -18.05
C PRO A 131 -0.08 -1.14 -18.62
N PRO A 132 0.27 -1.04 -19.92
CA PRO A 132 0.43 0.26 -20.55
C PRO A 132 -0.89 1.02 -20.46
N GLU A 133 -0.80 2.28 -20.05
CA GLU A 133 -1.88 3.27 -20.04
C GLU A 133 -2.62 3.39 -21.39
#